data_AF-A0A2S8B8X5-F1
#
_entry.id   AF-A0A2S8B8X5-F1
#
_cell.length_a   1.000
_cell.length_b   1.000
_cell.length_c   1.000
_cell.angle_alpha   90.00
_cell.angle_beta   90.00
_cell.angle_gamma   90.00
#
_symmetry.space_group_name_H-M   'P 1'
#
loop_
_entity.id
_entity.type
_entity.pdbx_description
1 polymer ?
#
loop_
_entity_poly.entity_id
_entity_poly.type
_entity_poly.pdbx_seq_one_letter_code
_entity_poly.pdbx_strand_id
1 'polypeptide(L)'
;MLNERLSAARKIASGLHQAEDAIDETMIRIAHLAAALPAARRDTNMSAIVGQEAVAKVANALAAAGEVRQLLTDAHIALTATQKQVGLGARMFGAGVKPPASASLVDDDGLGAEVARLPLARAS
;
A
#
# COMPACT_ATOMS: atom_id res chain seq x y z
N MET A 1 9.01 15.12 -32.68
CA MET A 1 8.73 15.92 -31.46
C MET A 1 7.52 15.46 -30.62
N LEU A 2 6.30 15.19 -31.12
CA LEU A 2 5.20 14.68 -30.26
C LEU A 2 5.29 13.16 -29.97
N ASN A 3 5.55 12.37 -31.02
CA ASN A 3 5.63 10.91 -30.90
C ASN A 3 6.76 10.46 -29.98
N GLU A 4 7.91 11.16 -29.97
CA GLU A 4 9.02 10.89 -29.05
C GLU A 4 8.63 11.17 -27.60
N ARG A 5 7.97 12.31 -27.33
CA ARG A 5 7.47 12.63 -25.99
C ARG A 5 6.44 11.61 -25.50
N LEU A 6 5.55 11.16 -26.38
CA LEU A 6 4.57 10.13 -26.06
C LEU A 6 5.24 8.78 -25.78
N SER A 7 6.23 8.40 -26.58
CA SER A 7 7.01 7.18 -26.38
C SER A 7 7.75 7.20 -25.05
N ALA A 8 8.42 8.31 -24.72
CA ALA A 8 9.10 8.50 -23.45
C ALA A 8 8.12 8.43 -22.26
N ALA A 9 6.95 9.08 -22.37
CA ALA A 9 5.92 9.04 -21.32
C ALA A 9 5.40 7.61 -21.10
N ARG A 10 5.18 6.82 -22.16
CA ARG A 10 4.76 5.41 -22.06
C ARG A 10 5.81 4.57 -21.34
N LYS A 11 7.09 4.77 -21.67
CA LYS A 11 8.20 4.05 -21.03
C LYS A 11 8.29 4.38 -19.54
N ILE A 12 8.16 5.66 -19.17
CA ILE A 12 8.17 6.09 -17.77
C ILE A 12 6.98 5.49 -17.02
N ALA A 13 5.76 5.58 -17.56
CA ALA A 13 4.56 5.04 -16.92
C ALA A 13 4.67 3.52 -16.70
N SER A 14 5.14 2.78 -17.72
CA SER A 14 5.39 1.35 -17.60
C SER A 14 6.43 1.02 -16.53
N GLY A 15 7.54 1.76 -16.48
CA GLY A 15 8.59 1.54 -15.48
C GLY A 15 8.12 1.85 -14.07
N LEU A 16 7.28 2.87 -13.90
CA LEU A 16 6.72 3.22 -12.60
C LEU A 16 5.78 2.12 -12.08
N HIS A 17 4.88 1.63 -12.93
CA HIS A 17 3.95 0.56 -12.55
C HIS A 17 4.71 -0.73 -12.18
N GLN A 18 5.75 -1.09 -12.95
CA GLN A 18 6.62 -2.22 -12.62
C GLN A 18 7.34 -2.04 -11.27
N ALA A 19 7.77 -0.82 -10.94
CA ALA A 19 8.39 -0.53 -9.65
C ALA A 19 7.38 -0.62 -8.49
N GLU A 20 6.16 -0.13 -8.69
CA GLU A 20 5.04 -0.26 -7.73
C GLU A 20 4.69 -1.73 -7.47
N ASP A 21 4.56 -2.54 -8.53
CA ASP A 21 4.28 -3.97 -8.40
C ASP A 21 5.43 -4.72 -7.69
N ALA A 22 6.68 -4.36 -8.00
CA ALA A 22 7.85 -4.99 -7.40
C ALA A 22 7.99 -4.69 -5.90
N ILE A 23 7.65 -3.47 -5.45
CA ILE A 23 7.68 -3.15 -4.03
C ILE A 23 6.55 -3.86 -3.28
N ASP A 24 5.37 -4.01 -3.89
CA ASP A 24 4.25 -4.74 -3.30
C ASP A 24 4.58 -6.22 -3.11
N GLU A 25 5.15 -6.87 -4.12
CA GLU A 25 5.65 -8.25 -4.02
C GLU A 25 6.75 -8.39 -2.96
N THR A 26 7.63 -7.40 -2.84
CA THR A 26 8.67 -7.36 -1.80
C THR A 26 8.06 -7.29 -0.40
N MET A 27 7.07 -6.42 -0.20
CA MET A 27 6.36 -6.28 1.08
C MET A 27 5.68 -7.59 1.49
N ILE A 28 5.03 -8.29 0.54
CA ILE A 28 4.41 -9.61 0.78
C ILE A 28 5.44 -10.61 1.30
N ARG A 29 6.61 -10.70 0.65
CA ARG A 29 7.69 -11.62 1.05
C ARG A 29 8.25 -11.30 2.42
N ILE A 30 8.47 -10.02 2.73
CA ILE A 30 8.94 -9.59 4.05
C ILE A 30 7.89 -9.90 5.12
N ALA A 31 6.60 -9.66 4.86
CA ALA A 31 5.52 -9.97 5.80
C ALA A 31 5.43 -11.48 6.09
N HIS A 32 5.56 -12.33 5.07
CA HIS A 32 5.63 -13.79 5.26
C HIS A 32 6.81 -14.20 6.15
N LEU A 33 8.00 -13.61 5.93
CA LEU A 33 9.16 -13.86 6.78
C LEU A 33 8.94 -13.37 8.21
N ALA A 34 8.34 -12.19 8.38
CA ALA A 34 8.02 -11.61 9.68
C ALA A 34 7.09 -12.51 10.50
N ALA A 35 6.13 -13.18 9.84
CA ALA A 35 5.23 -14.14 10.47
C ALA A 35 5.90 -15.49 10.75
N ALA A 36 6.77 -15.97 9.86
CA ALA A 36 7.43 -17.28 9.98
C ALA A 36 8.34 -17.36 11.21
N LEU A 37 9.06 -16.29 11.56
CA LEU A 37 9.99 -16.27 12.70
C LEU A 37 9.33 -16.58 14.06
N PRO A 38 8.28 -15.85 14.49
CA PRO A 38 7.59 -16.16 15.74
C PRO A 38 6.80 -17.46 15.69
N ALA A 39 6.29 -17.88 14.51
CA ALA A 39 5.63 -19.16 14.35
C ALA A 39 6.60 -20.33 14.62
N ALA A 40 7.75 -20.35 13.93
CA ALA A 40 8.77 -21.39 14.11
C ALA A 40 9.26 -21.52 15.56
N ARG A 41 9.38 -20.40 16.28
CA ARG A 41 9.67 -20.40 17.72
C ARG A 41 8.59 -21.07 18.55
N ARG A 42 7.32 -20.75 18.29
CA ARG A 42 6.20 -21.36 19.01
C ARG A 42 6.16 -22.87 18.75
N ASP A 43 6.32 -23.25 17.49
CA ASP A 43 6.30 -24.66 17.06
C ASP A 43 7.43 -25.48 17.69
N THR A 44 8.53 -24.82 18.08
CA THR A 44 9.70 -25.45 18.71
C THR A 44 9.79 -25.19 20.23
N ASN A 45 8.77 -24.61 20.85
CA ASN A 45 8.75 -24.24 22.28
C ASN A 45 9.98 -23.41 22.73
N MET A 46 10.49 -22.57 21.83
CA MET A 46 11.65 -21.71 22.13
C MET A 46 11.25 -20.48 22.95
N SER A 47 12.21 -20.00 23.75
CA SER A 47 12.05 -18.79 24.57
C SER A 47 11.74 -17.55 23.73
N ALA A 48 11.00 -16.62 24.35
CA ALA A 48 10.56 -15.40 23.71
C ALA A 48 11.68 -14.43 23.30
N ILE A 49 12.90 -14.64 23.80
CA ILE A 49 14.07 -13.82 23.48
C ILE A 49 14.86 -14.35 22.27
N VAL A 50 14.69 -15.62 21.91
CA VAL A 50 15.45 -16.27 20.82
C VAL A 50 15.11 -15.58 19.50
N GLY A 51 16.11 -15.08 18.79
CA GLY A 51 15.90 -14.43 17.48
C GLY A 51 15.16 -13.09 17.53
N GLN A 52 14.98 -12.48 18.70
CA GLN A 52 14.17 -11.26 18.81
C GLN A 52 14.77 -10.07 18.05
N GLU A 53 16.09 -9.98 17.99
CA GLU A 53 16.78 -8.99 17.17
C GLU A 53 16.50 -9.19 15.67
N ALA A 54 16.41 -10.45 15.21
CA ALA A 54 16.07 -10.74 13.82
C ALA A 54 14.63 -10.33 13.50
N VAL A 55 13.68 -10.62 14.40
CA VAL A 55 12.27 -10.17 14.27
C VAL A 55 12.20 -8.64 14.17
N ALA A 56 12.93 -7.91 15.02
CA ALA A 56 12.97 -6.45 14.99
C ALA A 56 13.52 -5.92 13.65
N LYS A 57 14.60 -6.51 13.12
CA LYS A 57 15.17 -6.13 11.82
C LYS A 57 14.20 -6.38 10.66
N VAL A 58 13.49 -7.51 10.66
CA VAL A 58 12.51 -7.82 9.61
C VAL A 58 11.30 -6.87 9.69
N ALA A 59 10.82 -6.56 10.89
CA ALA A 59 9.75 -5.56 11.08
C ALA A 59 10.16 -4.18 10.55
N ASN A 60 11.39 -3.74 10.85
CA ASN A 60 11.93 -2.48 10.34
C ASN A 60 12.08 -2.49 8.81
N ALA A 61 12.49 -3.62 8.23
CA ALA A 61 12.56 -3.76 6.77
C ALA A 61 11.18 -3.62 6.12
N LEU A 62 10.12 -4.17 6.74
CA LEU A 62 8.75 -4.01 6.26
C LEU A 62 8.28 -2.56 6.32
N ALA A 63 8.58 -1.86 7.42
CA ALA A 63 8.27 -0.44 7.56
C ALA A 63 8.96 0.41 6.49
N ALA A 64 10.26 0.19 6.28
CA ALA A 64 11.03 0.88 5.24
C ALA A 64 10.50 0.60 3.83
N ALA A 65 10.05 -0.63 3.54
CA ALA A 65 9.40 -0.94 2.26
C ALA A 65 8.09 -0.15 2.07
N GLY A 66 7.33 0.08 3.15
CA GLY A 66 6.17 0.97 3.14
C GLY A 66 6.50 2.42 2.79
N GLU A 67 7.62 2.95 3.31
CA GLU A 67 8.11 4.29 2.95
C GLU A 67 8.48 4.37 1.47
N VAL A 68 9.17 3.36 0.93
CA VAL A 68 9.51 3.28 -0.50
C VAL A 68 8.24 3.28 -1.35
N ARG A 69 7.22 2.51 -0.98
CA ARG A 69 5.92 2.48 -1.67
C ARG A 69 5.25 3.85 -1.69
N GLN A 70 5.30 4.58 -0.57
CA GLN A 70 4.74 5.94 -0.50
C GLN A 70 5.47 6.88 -1.48
N LEU A 71 6.80 6.86 -1.49
CA LEU A 71 7.61 7.67 -2.41
C LEU A 71 7.31 7.37 -3.88
N LEU A 72 7.11 6.09 -4.25
CA LEU A 72 6.72 5.70 -5.62
C LEU A 72 5.32 6.22 -5.98
N THR A 73 4.38 6.14 -5.04
CA THR A 73 3.01 6.67 -5.23
C THR A 73 3.02 8.19 -5.39
N ASP A 74 3.83 8.89 -4.61
CA ASP A 74 3.97 10.35 -4.72
C ASP A 74 4.60 10.74 -6.06
N ALA A 75 5.61 9.99 -6.51
CA ALA A 75 6.18 10.17 -7.84
C ALA A 75 5.15 9.95 -8.96
N HIS A 76 4.26 8.96 -8.82
CA HIS A 76 3.12 8.74 -9.73
C HIS A 76 2.21 9.96 -9.83
N ILE A 77 1.81 10.50 -8.68
CA ILE A 77 0.95 11.69 -8.62
C ILE A 77 1.65 12.89 -9.26
N ALA A 78 2.93 13.12 -8.94
CA ALA A 78 3.71 14.21 -9.51
C ALA A 78 3.83 14.09 -11.04
N LEU A 79 4.11 12.90 -11.57
CA LEU A 79 4.20 12.65 -13.00
C LEU A 79 2.86 12.87 -13.72
N THR A 80 1.74 12.56 -13.07
CA THR A 80 0.39 12.85 -13.59
C THR A 80 0.17 14.36 -13.76
N ALA A 81 0.68 15.18 -12.84
CA ALA A 81 0.65 16.63 -12.98
C ALA A 81 1.56 17.11 -14.13
N THR A 82 2.77 16.54 -14.25
CA THR A 82 3.72 16.88 -15.32
C THR A 82 3.18 16.57 -16.72
N GLN A 83 2.37 15.51 -16.90
CA GLN A 83 1.75 15.18 -18.19
C GLN A 83 0.94 16.36 -18.78
N LYS A 84 0.26 17.13 -17.93
CA LYS A 84 -0.48 18.33 -18.35
C LYS A 84 0.47 19.44 -18.82
N GLN A 85 1.59 19.63 -18.11
CA GLN A 85 2.59 20.65 -18.41
C GLN A 85 3.32 20.40 -19.74
N VAL A 86 3.54 19.13 -20.12
CA VAL A 86 4.23 18.76 -21.37
C VAL A 86 3.30 18.60 -22.58
N GLY A 87 2.05 19.04 -22.48
CA GLY A 87 1.07 19.01 -23.58
C GLY A 87 0.54 17.61 -23.92
N LEU A 88 0.60 16.66 -22.97
CA LEU A 88 0.06 15.30 -23.11
C LEU A 88 -1.31 15.12 -22.43
N GLY A 89 -1.76 16.12 -21.64
CA GLY A 89 -2.93 16.02 -20.75
C GLY A 89 -4.30 15.76 -21.38
N ALA A 90 -4.43 15.76 -22.72
CA ALA A 90 -5.70 15.49 -23.42
C ALA A 90 -5.76 14.09 -24.07
N ARG A 91 -4.65 13.33 -24.13
CA ARG A 91 -4.62 11.99 -24.75
C ARG A 91 -4.42 10.93 -23.68
N MET A 92 -5.55 10.60 -23.07
CA MET A 92 -5.83 9.46 -22.18
C MET A 92 -4.81 8.31 -22.27
N PHE A 93 -4.03 8.13 -21.20
CA PHE A 93 -3.65 6.79 -20.78
C PHE A 93 -4.87 6.20 -20.04
N GLY A 94 -5.71 5.43 -20.75
CA GLY A 94 -6.58 4.45 -20.08
C GLY A 94 -5.69 3.37 -19.44
N ALA A 95 -6.00 2.77 -18.31
CA ALA A 95 -7.28 2.57 -17.64
C ALA A 95 -7.11 2.65 -16.12
N GLY A 96 -8.16 3.09 -15.43
CA GLY A 96 -8.22 3.18 -13.98
C GLY A 96 -8.39 4.61 -13.51
N VAL A 97 -9.64 5.08 -13.47
CA VAL A 97 -10.00 6.26 -12.68
C VAL A 97 -9.65 5.94 -11.23
N LYS A 98 -8.47 6.38 -10.78
CA LYS A 98 -8.13 6.36 -9.36
C LYS A 98 -9.14 7.26 -8.64
N PRO A 99 -9.74 6.83 -7.51
CA PRO A 99 -10.66 7.68 -6.77
C PRO A 99 -10.00 9.04 -6.50
N PRO A 100 -10.74 10.14 -6.59
CA PRO A 100 -10.19 11.44 -6.28
C PRO A 100 -9.59 11.42 -4.87
N ALA A 101 -8.48 12.13 -4.68
CA ALA A 101 -7.86 12.30 -3.35
C ALA A 101 -8.80 12.96 -2.31
N SER A 102 -9.98 13.39 -2.74
CA SER A 102 -11.08 13.91 -1.92
C SER A 102 -12.22 12.91 -1.73
N ALA A 103 -12.01 11.60 -1.89
CA ALA A 103 -12.93 10.62 -1.33
C ALA A 103 -12.79 10.65 0.21
N SER A 104 -13.22 11.75 0.83
CA SER A 104 -13.63 11.74 2.21
C SER A 104 -14.68 10.66 2.33
N LEU A 105 -14.45 9.71 3.22
CA LEU A 105 -15.54 8.88 3.73
C LEU A 105 -16.62 9.87 4.16
N VAL A 106 -17.73 9.88 3.43
CA VAL A 106 -18.91 10.57 3.90
C VAL A 106 -19.31 9.76 5.13
N ASP A 107 -19.10 10.34 6.31
CA ASP A 107 -19.71 9.85 7.53
C ASP A 107 -21.21 9.79 7.26
N ASP A 108 -21.73 8.58 7.13
CA ASP A 108 -23.17 8.31 7.01
C ASP A 108 -23.81 8.56 8.38
N ASP A 109 -23.91 9.84 8.74
CA ASP A 109 -24.79 10.31 9.80
C ASP A 109 -26.23 10.20 9.30
N GLY A 110 -26.84 9.02 9.50
CA GLY A 110 -28.28 8.94 9.62
C GLY A 110 -28.98 7.76 8.95
N LEU A 111 -28.73 6.53 9.38
CA LEU A 111 -29.75 5.49 9.36
C LEU A 111 -29.84 4.80 10.73
N GLY A 112 -30.76 5.31 11.54
CA GLY A 112 -31.27 4.59 12.69
C GLY A 112 -31.92 3.28 12.24
N ALA A 113 -31.31 2.17 12.64
CA ALA A 113 -31.94 0.87 12.73
C ALA A 113 -31.48 0.20 14.03
N GLU A 114 -32.21 0.52 15.09
CA GLU A 114 -32.53 -0.33 16.24
C GLU A 114 -31.72 -1.63 16.36
N VAL A 115 -30.54 -1.54 16.99
CA VAL A 115 -29.85 -2.73 17.51
C VAL A 115 -30.21 -2.85 18.98
N ALA A 116 -31.05 -3.85 19.24
CA ALA A 116 -31.59 -4.19 20.54
C ALA A 116 -30.53 -4.15 21.65
N ARG A 117 -30.83 -3.39 22.71
CA ARG A 117 -30.15 -3.48 24.00
C ARG A 117 -30.37 -4.88 24.55
N LEU A 118 -29.38 -5.76 24.49
CA LEU A 118 -29.32 -6.90 25.39
C LEU A 118 -28.48 -6.50 26.62
N PRO A 119 -29.00 -6.64 27.85
CA PRO A 119 -28.21 -6.40 29.05
C PRO A 119 -27.22 -7.56 29.23
N LEU A 120 -25.93 -7.22 29.35
CA LEU A 120 -24.91 -8.14 29.85
C LEU A 120 -25.25 -8.51 31.29
N ALA A 121 -25.88 -9.67 31.47
CA ALA A 121 -26.12 -10.27 32.77
C ALA A 121 -24.77 -10.67 33.38
N ARG A 122 -24.55 -10.20 34.62
CA ARG A 122 -23.53 -10.72 35.53
C ARG A 122 -23.87 -12.14 35.97
N ALA A 123 -22.90 -13.05 35.90
CA ALA A 123 -22.68 -14.24 36.75
C ALA A 123 -21.48 -15.00 36.14
N SER A 124 -20.46 -15.47 36.84
CA SER A 124 -20.06 -15.55 38.25
C SER A 124 -18.54 -15.69 38.30
#